data_AF-A0A7R9ZYM1-F1
#
_entry.id   AF-A0A7R9ZYM1-F1
#
_cell.length_a   1.000
_cell.length_b   1.000
_cell.length_c   1.000
_cell.angle_alpha   90.00
_cell.angle_beta   90.00
_cell.angle_gamma   90.00
#
_symmetry.space_group_name_H-M   'P 1'
#
loop_
_entity.id
_entity.type
_entity.pdbx_description
1 polymer ?
#
loop_
_entity_poly.entity_id
_entity_poly.type
_entity_poly.pdbx_seq_one_letter_code
_entity_poly.pdbx_strand_id
1 'polypeptide(L)'
;SKKKAKEKKAQAVETPQYRVDGREVQPESQPEPKQDPGPETPSRPEEPKPRPLVPPKEVYFVVRHALNRQDEEVWLKMMSDSKFLEVKDRLAEKLGRNEVRMKGRLVFQAESGTGVWTDFKDEEELGHDRRVVHLLGVALPSREISLRIRHAINEDGGQVVLQLWSHWKFHEVKQALAEHLGREDIRQKAKFVFRPGGQSAAGAWAAFKEEEQVGDRTELNVMCVDDLRPSHRAGRRLEEDRAKTEREEWQKATEEAEQKAKREAEQMADAVREVAKHSGKAEVEQRAEQDTERRKKQEAAQREWEENERTSKDAAMHRASEEAKLRAKAERERTGKEKRISKEELEEAGHKAKEEERKAR
;
A
#
# COMPACT_ATOMS: atom_id res chain seq x y z
N SER A 1 -19.20 15.35 45.64
CA SER A 1 -20.63 15.00 45.65
C SER A 1 -21.30 15.38 44.33
N LYS A 2 -22.18 14.49 43.84
CA LYS A 2 -23.12 14.60 42.69
C LYS A 2 -22.63 14.14 41.31
N LYS A 3 -22.64 12.80 41.14
CA LYS A 3 -22.92 12.08 39.89
C LYS A 3 -24.30 12.49 39.36
N LYS A 4 -24.41 12.81 38.07
CA LYS A 4 -25.70 12.78 37.34
C LYS A 4 -25.62 11.71 36.26
N ALA A 5 -26.22 10.57 36.56
CA ALA A 5 -26.56 9.54 35.58
C ALA A 5 -27.68 10.08 34.69
N LYS A 6 -27.51 9.99 33.37
CA LYS A 6 -28.54 10.32 32.39
C LYS A 6 -28.94 9.02 31.69
N GLU A 7 -29.97 8.42 32.25
CA GLU A 7 -30.69 7.26 31.77
C GLU A 7 -31.40 7.63 30.45
N LYS A 8 -30.98 7.03 29.34
CA LYS A 8 -31.67 7.15 28.04
C LYS A 8 -32.55 5.92 27.87
N LYS A 9 -33.86 6.15 27.97
CA LYS A 9 -34.94 5.23 27.59
C LYS A 9 -34.73 4.72 26.17
N ALA A 10 -34.76 3.40 26.02
CA ALA A 10 -34.99 2.74 24.75
C ALA A 10 -36.46 2.97 24.35
N GLN A 11 -36.69 3.65 23.22
CA GLN A 11 -37.98 3.66 22.54
C GLN A 11 -38.03 2.40 21.68
N ALA A 12 -38.91 1.47 22.07
CA ALA A 12 -39.35 0.39 21.20
C ALA A 12 -40.13 1.01 20.03
N VAL A 13 -39.62 0.82 18.82
CA VAL A 13 -40.32 1.17 17.59
C VAL A 13 -41.21 -0.02 17.26
N GLU A 14 -42.51 0.14 17.52
CA GLU A 14 -43.56 -0.78 17.07
C GLU A 14 -43.58 -0.78 15.53
N THR A 15 -43.37 -1.96 14.93
CA THR A 15 -43.65 -2.22 13.52
C THR A 15 -45.16 -2.26 13.29
N PRO A 16 -45.72 -1.50 12.32
CA PRO A 16 -47.12 -1.62 11.96
C PRO A 16 -47.38 -2.95 11.23
N GLN A 17 -48.24 -3.79 11.82
CA GLN A 17 -48.87 -4.92 11.13
C GLN A 17 -49.87 -4.37 10.10
N TYR A 18 -49.54 -4.48 8.82
CA TYR A 18 -50.52 -4.32 7.76
C TYR A 18 -51.43 -5.56 7.73
N ARG A 19 -52.66 -5.37 8.23
CA ARG A 19 -53.80 -6.26 8.01
C ARG A 19 -54.28 -6.05 6.58
N VAL A 20 -54.09 -7.03 5.70
CA VAL A 20 -54.75 -7.06 4.39
C VAL A 20 -56.08 -7.77 4.58
N ASP A 21 -57.16 -7.01 4.45
CA ASP A 21 -58.52 -7.50 4.52
C ASP A 21 -58.77 -8.57 3.47
N GLY A 22 -59.38 -9.67 3.92
CA GLY A 22 -59.85 -10.75 3.07
C GLY A 22 -60.93 -10.26 2.12
N ARG A 23 -60.70 -10.50 0.83
CA ARG A 23 -61.77 -10.75 -0.15
C ARG A 23 -61.49 -12.09 -0.80
N GLU A 24 -62.17 -13.12 -0.29
CA GLU A 24 -62.47 -14.33 -1.04
C GLU A 24 -63.23 -13.91 -2.32
N VAL A 25 -62.56 -14.03 -3.45
CA VAL A 25 -63.22 -14.00 -4.76
C VAL A 25 -63.63 -15.45 -5.05
N GLN A 26 -64.93 -15.69 -5.04
CA GLN A 26 -65.54 -16.95 -5.46
C GLN A 26 -65.17 -17.24 -6.92
N PRO A 27 -64.85 -18.50 -7.27
CA PRO A 27 -64.73 -18.89 -8.67
C PRO A 27 -66.13 -18.96 -9.31
N GLU A 28 -66.42 -18.04 -10.22
CA GLU A 28 -67.54 -18.15 -11.16
C GLU A 28 -67.35 -19.41 -12.01
N SER A 29 -68.31 -20.31 -11.86
CA SER A 29 -68.53 -21.50 -12.67
C SER A 29 -68.76 -21.12 -14.14
N GLN A 30 -67.76 -21.37 -14.98
CA GLN A 30 -67.92 -21.36 -16.43
C GLN A 30 -68.55 -22.68 -16.92
N PRO A 31 -69.47 -22.61 -17.91
CA PRO A 31 -70.16 -23.77 -18.46
C PRO A 31 -69.23 -24.64 -19.33
N GLU A 32 -69.40 -25.97 -19.21
CA GLU A 32 -68.74 -26.98 -20.03
C GLU A 32 -69.01 -26.75 -21.53
N PRO A 33 -67.98 -26.54 -22.37
CA PRO A 33 -68.11 -26.64 -23.81
C PRO A 33 -68.09 -28.11 -24.23
N LYS A 34 -69.09 -28.45 -25.04
CA LYS A 34 -69.32 -29.75 -25.66
C LYS A 34 -68.10 -30.21 -26.45
N GLN A 35 -67.84 -31.51 -26.35
CA GLN A 35 -66.85 -32.26 -27.12
C GLN A 35 -67.09 -32.11 -28.62
N ASP A 36 -66.14 -31.48 -29.31
CA ASP A 36 -65.93 -31.67 -30.75
C ASP A 36 -64.87 -32.76 -30.98
N PRO A 37 -65.04 -33.65 -31.97
CA PRO A 37 -64.10 -34.70 -32.29
C PRO A 37 -62.85 -34.14 -32.98
N GLY A 38 -61.70 -34.33 -32.32
CA GLY A 38 -60.34 -34.41 -32.86
C GLY A 38 -59.93 -33.56 -34.07
N PRO A 39 -58.90 -32.73 -33.86
CA PRO A 39 -57.76 -32.71 -34.77
C PRO A 39 -56.47 -33.08 -34.03
N GLU A 40 -55.83 -34.11 -34.55
CA GLU A 40 -54.39 -34.42 -34.55
C GLU A 40 -53.57 -33.93 -33.35
N THR A 41 -53.13 -34.89 -32.55
CA THR A 41 -52.09 -34.75 -31.54
C THR A 41 -50.94 -33.89 -32.09
N PRO A 42 -50.70 -32.66 -31.59
CA PRO A 42 -49.53 -31.90 -32.00
C PRO A 42 -48.32 -32.75 -31.64
N SER A 43 -47.56 -33.09 -32.67
CA SER A 43 -46.39 -33.94 -32.61
C SER A 43 -45.54 -33.53 -31.42
N ARG A 44 -45.35 -34.48 -30.49
CA ARG A 44 -44.45 -34.37 -29.32
C ARG A 44 -43.22 -33.58 -29.76
N PRO A 45 -42.95 -32.38 -29.20
CA PRO A 45 -41.78 -31.59 -29.55
C PRO A 45 -40.59 -32.53 -29.49
N GLU A 46 -39.94 -32.77 -30.64
CA GLU A 46 -38.76 -33.62 -30.70
C GLU A 46 -37.81 -33.15 -29.61
N GLU A 47 -37.47 -34.03 -28.67
CA GLU A 47 -36.53 -33.72 -27.60
C GLU A 47 -35.33 -33.04 -28.24
N PRO A 48 -35.04 -31.77 -27.90
CA PRO A 48 -34.04 -30.98 -28.60
C PRO A 48 -32.74 -31.76 -28.56
N LYS A 49 -32.26 -32.16 -29.74
CA LYS A 49 -31.05 -32.96 -29.89
C LYS A 49 -29.97 -32.38 -28.98
N PRO A 50 -29.38 -33.18 -28.07
CA PRO A 50 -28.44 -32.67 -27.08
C PRO A 50 -27.34 -31.92 -27.80
N ARG A 51 -27.22 -30.62 -27.50
CA ARG A 51 -26.17 -29.79 -28.11
C ARG A 51 -24.83 -30.42 -27.76
N PRO A 52 -23.91 -30.55 -28.72
CA PRO A 52 -22.59 -31.10 -28.45
C PRO A 52 -21.94 -30.31 -27.31
N LEU A 53 -21.52 -31.02 -26.26
CA LEU A 53 -20.89 -30.45 -25.07
C LEU A 53 -19.60 -29.76 -25.50
N VAL A 54 -19.60 -28.43 -25.54
CA VAL A 54 -18.39 -27.66 -25.80
C VAL A 54 -17.45 -27.87 -24.62
N PRO A 55 -16.21 -28.33 -24.82
CA PRO A 55 -15.28 -28.54 -23.72
C PRO A 55 -15.04 -27.23 -22.98
N PRO A 56 -15.06 -27.22 -21.62
CA PRO A 56 -14.78 -26.04 -20.83
C PRO A 56 -13.44 -25.42 -21.19
N LYS A 57 -13.41 -24.10 -21.36
CA LYS A 57 -12.19 -23.34 -21.69
C LYS A 57 -11.80 -22.44 -20.52
N GLU A 58 -10.51 -22.27 -20.28
CA GLU A 58 -10.03 -21.26 -19.33
C GLU A 58 -10.29 -19.85 -19.89
N VAL A 59 -10.95 -19.01 -19.11
CA VAL A 59 -11.28 -17.62 -19.44
C VAL A 59 -10.63 -16.69 -18.41
N TYR A 60 -10.01 -15.62 -18.93
CA TYR A 60 -9.58 -14.47 -18.13
C TYR A 60 -10.64 -13.38 -18.25
N PHE A 61 -11.11 -12.90 -17.11
CA PHE A 61 -12.08 -11.82 -17.07
C PHE A 61 -11.74 -10.82 -15.97
N VAL A 62 -12.30 -9.62 -16.11
CA VAL A 62 -12.08 -8.50 -15.22
C VAL A 62 -13.32 -8.26 -14.39
N VAL A 63 -13.14 -8.12 -13.08
CA VAL A 63 -14.17 -7.61 -12.19
C VAL A 63 -13.90 -6.13 -11.90
N ARG A 64 -14.88 -5.28 -12.20
CA ARG A 64 -14.86 -3.82 -11.93
C ARG A 64 -15.91 -3.44 -10.91
N HIS A 65 -15.77 -2.30 -10.24
CA HIS A 65 -16.86 -1.82 -9.40
C HIS A 65 -17.96 -1.19 -10.28
N ALA A 66 -19.23 -1.46 -9.97
CA ALA A 66 -20.36 -0.99 -10.79
C ALA A 66 -20.52 0.54 -10.76
N LEU A 67 -20.27 1.17 -9.59
CA LEU A 67 -20.51 2.61 -9.41
C LEU A 67 -19.26 3.46 -9.64
N ASN A 68 -18.07 2.91 -9.42
CA ASN A 68 -16.82 3.63 -9.60
C ASN A 68 -16.06 3.02 -10.78
N ARG A 69 -16.13 3.70 -11.92
CA ARG A 69 -15.39 3.30 -13.13
C ARG A 69 -13.88 3.50 -13.01
N GLN A 70 -13.44 4.25 -12.01
CA GLN A 70 -12.03 4.52 -11.70
C GLN A 70 -11.43 3.50 -10.73
N ASP A 71 -12.26 2.62 -10.14
CA ASP A 71 -11.76 1.61 -9.21
C ASP A 71 -10.90 0.56 -9.93
N GLU A 72 -10.08 -0.11 -9.14
CA GLU A 72 -9.13 -1.11 -9.58
C GLU A 72 -9.83 -2.32 -10.24
N GLU A 73 -9.18 -2.83 -11.29
CA GLU A 73 -9.65 -3.96 -12.08
C GLU A 73 -9.07 -5.25 -11.51
N VAL A 74 -9.93 -6.14 -10.99
CA VAL A 74 -9.49 -7.42 -10.45
C VAL A 74 -9.57 -8.48 -11.54
N TRP A 75 -8.40 -8.91 -12.03
CA TRP A 75 -8.30 -9.98 -13.02
C TRP A 75 -8.47 -11.36 -12.37
N LEU A 76 -9.38 -12.17 -12.88
CA LEU A 76 -9.60 -13.56 -12.43
C LEU A 76 -9.40 -14.53 -13.59
N LYS A 77 -8.92 -15.74 -13.25
CA LYS A 77 -8.74 -16.87 -14.18
C LYS A 77 -9.61 -18.02 -13.69
N MET A 78 -10.59 -18.43 -14.49
CA MET A 78 -11.54 -19.50 -14.17
C MET A 78 -11.97 -20.26 -15.43
N MET A 79 -12.71 -21.36 -15.27
CA MET A 79 -13.29 -22.09 -16.39
C MET A 79 -14.57 -21.40 -16.86
N SER A 80 -14.93 -21.57 -18.13
CA SER A 80 -16.12 -20.94 -18.71
C SER A 80 -17.46 -21.45 -18.16
N ASP A 81 -17.47 -22.66 -17.62
CA ASP A 81 -18.60 -23.33 -16.97
C ASP A 81 -18.65 -23.07 -15.45
N SER A 82 -17.69 -22.31 -14.90
CA SER A 82 -17.74 -21.89 -13.50
C SER A 82 -18.96 -21.02 -13.23
N LYS A 83 -19.62 -21.30 -12.10
CA LYS A 83 -20.78 -20.54 -11.64
C LYS A 83 -20.37 -19.20 -11.02
N PHE A 84 -21.25 -18.20 -11.07
CA PHE A 84 -20.98 -16.90 -10.44
C PHE A 84 -20.78 -16.99 -8.92
N LEU A 85 -21.34 -18.00 -8.24
CA LEU A 85 -21.01 -18.28 -6.85
C LEU A 85 -19.51 -18.57 -6.66
N GLU A 86 -18.92 -19.39 -7.52
CA GLU A 86 -17.48 -19.71 -7.48
C GLU A 86 -16.63 -18.46 -7.82
N VAL A 87 -17.13 -17.60 -8.72
CA VAL A 87 -16.50 -16.31 -9.02
C VAL A 87 -16.46 -15.44 -7.77
N LYS A 88 -17.56 -15.35 -7.02
CA LYS A 88 -17.62 -14.61 -5.76
C LYS A 88 -16.70 -15.19 -4.70
N ASP A 89 -16.64 -16.52 -4.59
CA ASP A 89 -15.76 -17.21 -3.64
C ASP A 89 -14.29 -16.93 -3.95
N ARG A 90 -13.89 -17.06 -5.23
CA ARG A 90 -12.51 -16.81 -5.67
C ARG A 90 -12.14 -15.33 -5.61
N LEU A 91 -13.09 -14.44 -5.85
CA LEU A 91 -12.91 -13.01 -5.65
C LEU A 91 -12.74 -12.70 -4.15
N ALA A 92 -13.58 -13.24 -3.27
CA ALA A 92 -13.46 -13.05 -1.83
C ALA A 92 -12.13 -13.58 -1.28
N GLU A 93 -11.67 -14.74 -1.77
CA GLU A 93 -10.35 -15.31 -1.44
C GLU A 93 -9.21 -14.41 -1.92
N LYS A 94 -9.24 -13.99 -3.20
CA LYS A 94 -8.20 -13.11 -3.77
C LYS A 94 -8.12 -11.76 -3.06
N LEU A 95 -9.25 -11.26 -2.56
CA LEU A 95 -9.36 -9.99 -1.86
C LEU A 95 -9.20 -10.10 -0.34
N GLY A 96 -9.15 -11.31 0.22
CA GLY A 96 -9.17 -11.55 1.66
C GLY A 96 -10.42 -11.00 2.36
N ARG A 97 -11.55 -10.86 1.66
CA ARG A 97 -12.76 -10.17 2.15
C ARG A 97 -14.00 -11.03 1.97
N ASN A 98 -14.45 -11.67 3.05
CA ASN A 98 -15.67 -12.49 3.05
C ASN A 98 -16.96 -11.66 2.79
N GLU A 99 -16.92 -10.34 2.95
CA GLU A 99 -18.06 -9.48 2.61
C GLU A 99 -18.40 -9.50 1.12
N VAL A 100 -17.40 -9.70 0.25
CA VAL A 100 -17.61 -9.82 -1.20
C VAL A 100 -18.49 -11.02 -1.53
N ARG A 101 -18.28 -12.14 -0.83
CA ARG A 101 -19.10 -13.34 -0.93
C ARG A 101 -20.54 -13.09 -0.45
N MET A 102 -20.67 -12.47 0.71
CA MET A 102 -21.96 -12.34 1.41
C MET A 102 -22.85 -11.22 0.86
N LYS A 103 -22.26 -10.07 0.51
CA LYS A 103 -22.98 -8.84 0.14
C LYS A 103 -22.76 -8.44 -1.33
N GLY A 104 -21.71 -8.96 -1.96
CA GLY A 104 -21.37 -8.63 -3.34
C GLY A 104 -22.38 -9.22 -4.31
N ARG A 105 -22.90 -8.37 -5.20
CA ARG A 105 -23.73 -8.77 -6.33
C ARG A 105 -22.95 -8.57 -7.61
N LEU A 106 -22.82 -9.63 -8.41
CA LEU A 106 -22.22 -9.53 -9.73
C LEU A 106 -23.31 -9.06 -10.69
N VAL A 107 -23.03 -8.00 -11.43
CA VAL A 107 -23.99 -7.34 -12.31
C VAL A 107 -23.36 -7.10 -13.68
N PHE A 108 -24.21 -6.98 -14.69
CA PHE A 108 -23.82 -6.47 -16.00
C PHE A 108 -24.71 -5.31 -16.42
N GLN A 109 -24.17 -4.49 -17.31
CA GLN A 109 -24.92 -3.42 -17.93
C GLN A 109 -25.56 -3.96 -19.21
N ALA A 110 -26.89 -4.10 -19.22
CA ALA A 110 -27.62 -4.68 -20.37
C ALA A 110 -27.53 -3.79 -21.62
N GLU A 111 -27.55 -2.46 -21.43
CA GLU A 111 -27.40 -1.48 -22.50
C GLU A 111 -26.39 -0.40 -22.09
N SER A 112 -25.40 -0.18 -22.95
CA SER A 112 -24.39 0.87 -22.76
C SER A 112 -25.05 2.24 -22.61
N GLY A 113 -25.02 2.80 -21.40
CA GLY A 113 -25.47 4.16 -21.10
C GLY A 113 -26.78 4.29 -20.31
N THR A 114 -27.56 3.22 -20.14
CA THR A 114 -28.87 3.32 -19.45
C THR A 114 -28.79 3.33 -17.92
N GLY A 115 -27.60 3.08 -17.35
CA GLY A 115 -27.42 3.00 -15.89
C GLY A 115 -28.18 1.85 -15.21
N VAL A 116 -28.91 1.03 -15.97
CA VAL A 116 -29.64 -0.13 -15.48
C VAL A 116 -28.67 -1.30 -15.37
N TRP A 117 -28.53 -1.81 -14.14
CA TRP A 117 -27.72 -2.98 -13.82
C TRP A 117 -28.63 -4.19 -13.65
N THR A 118 -28.26 -5.30 -14.27
CA THR A 118 -28.94 -6.58 -14.13
C THR A 118 -28.05 -7.53 -13.33
N ASP A 119 -28.59 -8.09 -12.25
CA ASP A 119 -27.89 -9.03 -11.38
C ASP A 119 -27.74 -10.40 -12.06
N PHE A 120 -26.54 -10.97 -12.01
CA PHE A 120 -26.29 -12.37 -12.33
C PHE A 120 -26.74 -13.24 -11.17
N LYS A 121 -27.43 -14.34 -11.46
CA LYS A 121 -27.75 -15.34 -10.44
C LYS A 121 -26.52 -16.18 -10.11
N ASP A 122 -26.44 -16.66 -8.87
CA ASP A 122 -25.31 -17.44 -8.39
C ASP A 122 -25.17 -18.79 -9.15
N GLU A 123 -26.26 -19.33 -9.69
CA GLU A 123 -26.27 -20.56 -10.50
C GLU A 123 -25.92 -20.35 -11.98
N GLU A 124 -25.87 -19.11 -12.47
CA GLU A 124 -25.51 -18.83 -13.86
C GLU A 124 -24.03 -19.09 -14.09
N GLU A 125 -23.72 -19.65 -15.27
CA GLU A 125 -22.35 -19.92 -15.71
C GLU A 125 -21.72 -18.65 -16.29
N LEU A 126 -20.40 -18.49 -16.13
CA LEU A 126 -19.64 -17.34 -16.62
C LEU A 126 -19.76 -17.17 -18.15
N GLY A 127 -19.78 -18.28 -18.89
CA GLY A 127 -19.83 -18.30 -20.35
C GLY A 127 -18.49 -17.95 -21.01
N HIS A 128 -18.43 -18.02 -22.35
CA HIS A 128 -17.19 -17.79 -23.11
C HIS A 128 -16.92 -16.31 -23.41
N ASP A 129 -17.96 -15.50 -23.59
CA ASP A 129 -17.83 -14.15 -24.16
C ASP A 129 -17.77 -13.03 -23.11
N ARG A 130 -17.93 -13.36 -21.81
CA ARG A 130 -18.00 -12.36 -20.74
C ARG A 130 -16.60 -12.00 -20.25
N ARG A 131 -16.05 -10.91 -20.79
CA ARG A 131 -14.72 -10.39 -20.37
C ARG A 131 -14.77 -9.44 -19.18
N VAL A 132 -15.91 -8.78 -18.94
CA VAL A 132 -16.05 -7.78 -17.87
C VAL A 132 -17.32 -8.04 -17.08
N VAL A 133 -17.17 -8.17 -15.77
CA VAL A 133 -18.25 -8.33 -14.79
C VAL A 133 -18.14 -7.16 -13.82
N HIS A 134 -19.26 -6.62 -13.37
CA HIS A 134 -19.25 -5.55 -12.38
C HIS A 134 -19.67 -6.08 -11.01
N LEU A 135 -19.06 -5.58 -9.94
CA LEU A 135 -19.42 -5.87 -8.56
C LEU A 135 -20.18 -4.68 -7.99
N LEU A 136 -21.36 -4.92 -7.45
CA LEU A 136 -22.21 -3.93 -6.79
C LEU A 136 -22.40 -4.31 -5.32
N GLY A 137 -22.43 -3.30 -4.44
CA GLY A 137 -22.74 -3.44 -3.01
C GLY A 137 -21.54 -3.69 -2.10
N VAL A 138 -20.36 -3.94 -2.66
CA VAL A 138 -19.10 -4.07 -1.92
C VAL A 138 -17.99 -3.36 -2.70
N ALA A 139 -17.24 -2.50 -2.01
CA ALA A 139 -16.07 -1.85 -2.60
C ALA A 139 -15.00 -2.90 -2.92
N LEU A 140 -14.45 -2.83 -4.12
CA LEU A 140 -13.29 -3.62 -4.55
C LEU A 140 -12.07 -3.29 -3.67
N PRO A 141 -11.03 -4.15 -3.65
CA PRO A 141 -9.88 -3.91 -2.82
C PRO A 141 -9.36 -2.52 -3.13
N SER A 142 -8.99 -1.91 -2.05
CA SER A 142 -8.44 -0.58 -2.04
C SER A 142 -7.00 -0.76 -2.44
N ARG A 143 -6.51 0.09 -3.32
CA ARG A 143 -5.11 0.07 -3.68
C ARG A 143 -4.28 0.59 -2.51
N GLU A 144 -3.11 0.00 -2.30
CA GLU A 144 -2.08 0.64 -1.48
C GLU A 144 -1.54 1.87 -2.23
N ILE A 145 -1.73 3.03 -1.63
CA ILE A 145 -1.33 4.32 -2.17
C ILE A 145 -0.22 4.91 -1.30
N SER A 146 0.76 5.51 -1.98
CA SER A 146 1.79 6.32 -1.34
C SER A 146 1.29 7.74 -1.19
N LEU A 147 0.78 8.06 0.00
CA LEU A 147 0.18 9.35 0.32
C LEU A 147 1.23 10.33 0.82
N ARG A 148 1.41 11.42 0.09
CA ARG A 148 2.29 12.52 0.43
C ARG A 148 1.54 13.56 1.25
N ILE A 149 1.92 13.73 2.51
CA ILE A 149 1.30 14.67 3.44
C ILE A 149 2.25 15.84 3.68
N ARG A 150 1.79 17.05 3.40
CA ARG A 150 2.51 18.31 3.61
C ARG A 150 1.83 19.17 4.65
N HIS A 151 2.58 20.04 5.29
CA HIS A 151 2.01 21.04 6.16
C HIS A 151 1.40 22.19 5.34
N ALA A 152 0.16 22.59 5.64
CA ALA A 152 -0.63 23.52 4.80
C ALA A 152 -0.15 24.98 4.83
N ILE A 153 0.55 25.40 5.90
CA ILE A 153 0.99 26.79 6.12
C ILE A 153 2.53 26.89 6.09
N ASN A 154 3.20 26.09 6.90
CA ASN A 154 4.65 26.02 6.99
C ASN A 154 5.27 25.10 5.92
N GLU A 155 5.81 25.65 4.84
CA GLU A 155 6.49 24.87 3.78
C GLU A 155 7.73 24.13 4.31
N ASP A 156 8.41 24.71 5.31
CA ASP A 156 9.56 24.10 6.00
C ASP A 156 9.16 23.08 7.08
N GLY A 157 7.85 22.88 7.27
CA GLY A 157 7.26 21.94 8.23
C GLY A 157 7.58 20.47 7.92
N GLY A 158 8.22 20.19 6.79
CA GLY A 158 8.55 18.85 6.33
C GLY A 158 7.42 18.19 5.55
N GLN A 159 7.74 17.02 4.99
CA GLN A 159 6.81 16.20 4.23
C GLN A 159 6.94 14.76 4.71
N VAL A 160 5.80 14.07 4.83
CA VAL A 160 5.73 12.65 5.21
C VAL A 160 5.11 11.87 4.06
N VAL A 161 5.64 10.68 3.79
CA VAL A 161 5.05 9.74 2.85
C VAL A 161 4.59 8.53 3.64
N LEU A 162 3.29 8.22 3.56
CA LEU A 162 2.70 7.04 4.18
C LEU A 162 2.25 6.05 3.10
N GLN A 163 2.46 4.76 3.34
CA GLN A 163 1.78 3.71 2.59
C GLN A 163 0.51 3.35 3.33
N LEU A 164 -0.63 3.50 2.66
CA LEU A 164 -1.95 3.24 3.23
C LEU A 164 -2.91 2.79 2.15
N TRP A 165 -4.08 2.32 2.56
CA TRP A 165 -5.07 1.79 1.64
C TRP A 165 -6.07 2.88 1.22
N SER A 166 -6.47 2.94 -0.04
CA SER A 166 -7.34 4.00 -0.57
C SER A 166 -8.72 4.11 0.12
N HIS A 167 -9.22 3.03 0.71
CA HIS A 167 -10.48 3.03 1.47
C HIS A 167 -10.37 3.56 2.88
N TRP A 168 -9.15 3.81 3.37
CA TRP A 168 -8.96 4.34 4.71
C TRP A 168 -9.69 5.65 4.85
N LYS A 169 -10.29 5.84 6.01
CA LYS A 169 -10.92 7.09 6.39
C LYS A 169 -9.87 8.07 6.90
N PHE A 170 -10.13 9.36 6.77
CA PHE A 170 -9.16 10.36 7.22
C PHE A 170 -8.79 10.25 8.72
N HIS A 171 -9.67 9.74 9.58
CA HIS A 171 -9.29 9.46 10.99
C HIS A 171 -8.24 8.33 11.12
N GLU A 172 -8.31 7.29 10.28
CA GLU A 172 -7.34 6.19 10.26
C GLU A 172 -6.00 6.69 9.73
N VAL A 173 -6.03 7.53 8.69
CA VAL A 173 -4.81 8.21 8.19
C VAL A 173 -4.19 9.10 9.27
N LYS A 174 -5.02 9.85 10.00
CA LYS A 174 -4.58 10.72 11.10
C LYS A 174 -3.91 9.90 12.20
N GLN A 175 -4.49 8.76 12.55
CA GLN A 175 -3.93 7.82 13.50
C GLN A 175 -2.60 7.25 13.03
N ALA A 176 -2.52 6.78 11.77
CA ALA A 176 -1.30 6.24 11.20
C ALA A 176 -0.19 7.29 11.11
N LEU A 177 -0.54 8.54 10.75
CA LEU A 177 0.40 9.67 10.75
C LEU A 177 0.94 9.97 12.16
N ALA A 178 0.06 9.97 13.16
CA ALA A 178 0.44 10.18 14.56
C ALA A 178 1.36 9.08 15.08
N GLU A 179 1.10 7.82 14.71
CA GLU A 179 1.95 6.68 15.08
C GLU A 179 3.31 6.73 14.36
N HIS A 180 3.30 7.04 13.06
CA HIS A 180 4.51 7.17 12.25
C HIS A 180 5.44 8.27 12.78
N LEU A 181 4.88 9.40 13.19
CA LEU A 181 5.65 10.51 13.77
C LEU A 181 5.85 10.38 15.29
N GLY A 182 5.21 9.40 15.93
CA GLY A 182 5.12 9.24 17.39
C GLY A 182 4.72 10.53 18.10
N ARG A 183 3.64 11.14 17.63
CA ARG A 183 3.12 12.44 18.06
C ARG A 183 1.61 12.38 18.26
N GLU A 184 1.17 12.33 19.52
CA GLU A 184 -0.25 12.20 19.87
C GLU A 184 -1.06 13.48 19.58
N ASP A 185 -0.38 14.64 19.56
CA ASP A 185 -1.00 15.92 19.21
C ASP A 185 -1.55 15.92 17.78
N ILE A 186 -0.93 15.17 16.86
CA ILE A 186 -1.44 14.97 15.50
C ILE A 186 -2.78 14.22 15.55
N ARG A 187 -2.90 13.16 16.34
CA ARG A 187 -4.15 12.39 16.47
C ARG A 187 -5.32 13.24 16.98
N GLN A 188 -5.04 14.25 17.81
CA GLN A 188 -6.08 15.11 18.37
C GLN A 188 -6.37 16.33 17.49
N LYS A 189 -5.34 17.06 17.08
CA LYS A 189 -5.49 18.42 16.52
C LYS A 189 -5.42 18.48 15.01
N ALA A 190 -4.76 17.52 14.36
CA ALA A 190 -4.55 17.58 12.92
C ALA A 190 -5.86 17.60 12.15
N LYS A 191 -5.94 18.46 11.14
CA LYS A 191 -7.05 18.47 10.18
C LYS A 191 -6.49 18.39 8.78
N PHE A 192 -6.94 17.41 8.00
CA PHE A 192 -6.63 17.35 6.59
C PHE A 192 -7.44 18.40 5.85
N VAL A 193 -6.77 19.18 5.01
CA VAL A 193 -7.35 20.32 4.30
C VAL A 193 -7.00 20.29 2.82
N PHE A 194 -7.85 20.93 2.01
CA PHE A 194 -7.66 21.15 0.60
C PHE A 194 -8.09 22.57 0.21
N ARG A 195 -7.62 23.05 -0.94
CA ARG A 195 -8.12 24.29 -1.55
C ARG A 195 -9.09 23.96 -2.68
N PRO A 196 -10.38 24.30 -2.56
CA PRO A 196 -11.30 24.17 -3.68
C PRO A 196 -10.84 25.11 -4.81
N GLY A 197 -10.68 24.57 -6.02
CA GLY A 197 -10.19 25.34 -7.18
C GLY A 197 -8.68 25.21 -7.47
N GLY A 198 -7.95 24.33 -6.76
CA GLY A 198 -6.55 24.02 -7.05
C GLY A 198 -5.54 24.90 -6.28
N GLN A 199 -4.23 24.64 -6.48
CA GLN A 199 -3.16 25.26 -5.68
C GLN A 199 -2.98 26.77 -5.93
N SER A 200 -3.34 27.26 -7.12
CA SER A 200 -3.14 28.67 -7.51
C SER A 200 -4.25 29.62 -7.03
N ALA A 201 -5.36 29.09 -6.49
CA ALA A 201 -6.44 29.93 -5.99
C ALA A 201 -6.07 30.43 -4.58
N ALA A 202 -6.20 31.75 -4.36
CA ALA A 202 -6.14 32.39 -3.04
C ALA A 202 -7.37 32.03 -2.15
N GLY A 203 -7.98 30.87 -2.40
CA GLY A 203 -9.17 30.39 -1.72
C GLY A 203 -8.89 29.95 -0.28
N ALA A 204 -9.91 30.05 0.55
CA ALA A 204 -9.88 29.54 1.91
C ALA A 204 -9.67 28.02 1.92
N TRP A 205 -8.93 27.52 2.92
CA TRP A 205 -8.78 26.10 3.17
C TRP A 205 -10.11 25.48 3.61
N ALA A 206 -10.50 24.36 2.99
CA ALA A 206 -11.61 23.52 3.41
C ALA A 206 -11.08 22.25 4.08
N ALA A 207 -11.71 21.80 5.17
CA ALA A 207 -11.32 20.58 5.87
C ALA A 207 -12.10 19.36 5.35
N PHE A 208 -11.42 18.23 5.21
CA PHE A 208 -12.07 16.94 4.97
C PHE A 208 -12.80 16.47 6.23
N LYS A 209 -13.87 15.69 6.03
CA LYS A 209 -14.57 15.01 7.14
C LYS A 209 -13.79 13.77 7.54
N GLU A 210 -13.82 13.41 8.83
CA GLU A 210 -13.06 12.28 9.35
C GLU A 210 -13.58 10.92 8.85
N GLU A 211 -14.86 10.85 8.46
CA GLU A 211 -15.51 9.67 7.88
C GLU A 211 -15.33 9.53 6.37
N GLU A 212 -14.81 10.56 5.70
CA GLU A 212 -14.53 10.52 4.27
C GLU A 212 -13.32 9.62 3.98
N GLN A 213 -13.40 8.89 2.87
CA GLN A 213 -12.32 8.02 2.41
C GLN A 213 -11.25 8.81 1.66
N VAL A 214 -10.00 8.37 1.76
CA VAL A 214 -8.88 8.97 1.04
C VAL A 214 -9.08 8.87 -0.48
N GLY A 215 -9.59 7.74 -0.97
CA GLY A 215 -9.73 7.44 -2.39
C GLY A 215 -8.38 7.41 -3.10
N ASP A 216 -8.33 7.95 -4.32
CA ASP A 216 -7.12 7.95 -5.16
C ASP A 216 -6.20 9.16 -4.92
N ARG A 217 -6.39 9.87 -3.81
CA ARG A 217 -5.58 11.05 -3.50
C ARG A 217 -4.16 10.61 -3.20
N THR A 218 -3.19 11.23 -3.86
CA THR A 218 -1.76 10.99 -3.63
C THR A 218 -1.11 12.10 -2.83
N GLU A 219 -1.78 13.26 -2.70
CA GLU A 219 -1.28 14.41 -1.94
C GLU A 219 -2.36 14.95 -1.01
N LEU A 220 -1.97 15.24 0.23
CA LEU A 220 -2.81 15.90 1.23
C LEU A 220 -2.03 17.01 1.93
N ASN A 221 -2.78 17.99 2.42
CA ASN A 221 -2.25 19.01 3.31
C ASN A 221 -2.85 18.83 4.70
N VAL A 222 -2.06 19.05 5.74
CA VAL A 222 -2.49 19.02 7.13
C VAL A 222 -2.32 20.38 7.78
N MET A 223 -3.25 20.75 8.64
CA MET A 223 -3.24 22.00 9.40
C MET A 223 -3.46 21.72 10.89
N CYS A 224 -3.19 22.72 11.73
CA CYS A 224 -3.34 22.68 13.19
C CYS A 224 -2.34 21.76 13.93
N VAL A 225 -1.19 21.53 13.32
CA VAL A 225 0.00 20.90 13.93
C VAL A 225 1.18 21.86 13.73
N ASP A 226 2.21 21.80 14.58
CA ASP A 226 3.31 22.78 14.49
C ASP A 226 4.28 22.47 13.33
N ASP A 227 4.58 21.18 13.14
CA ASP A 227 5.39 20.65 12.06
C ASP A 227 5.07 19.15 11.86
N LEU A 228 5.63 18.56 10.80
CA LEU A 228 5.53 17.13 10.48
C LEU A 228 6.83 16.38 10.78
N ARG A 229 7.66 16.91 11.68
CA ARG A 229 8.91 16.22 12.06
C ARG A 229 8.59 15.09 13.04
N PRO A 230 9.21 13.90 12.89
CA PRO A 230 9.08 12.83 13.87
C PRO A 230 9.52 13.32 15.25
N SER A 231 8.84 12.86 16.30
CA SER A 231 9.34 13.07 17.65
C SER A 231 10.72 12.42 17.79
N HIS A 232 11.60 12.97 18.63
CA HIS A 232 12.94 12.39 18.84
C HIS A 232 12.89 10.90 19.24
N ARG A 233 11.79 10.45 19.87
CA ARG A 233 11.58 9.04 20.20
C ARG A 233 11.19 8.21 18.98
N ALA A 234 10.27 8.70 18.14
CA ALA A 234 9.88 8.03 16.91
C ALA A 234 11.02 7.97 15.89
N GLY A 235 11.81 9.05 15.78
CA GLY A 235 12.98 9.10 14.91
C GLY A 235 13.95 7.95 15.18
N ARG A 236 14.30 7.73 16.46
CA ARG A 236 15.16 6.58 16.84
C ARG A 236 14.55 5.23 16.50
N ARG A 237 13.25 5.05 16.72
CA ARG A 237 12.57 3.78 16.40
C ARG A 237 12.54 3.49 14.90
N LEU A 238 12.24 4.49 14.07
CA LEU A 238 12.26 4.34 12.61
C LEU A 238 13.67 4.02 12.10
N GLU A 239 14.70 4.61 12.71
CA GLU A 239 16.10 4.33 12.39
C GLU A 239 16.50 2.91 12.81
N GLU A 240 16.06 2.44 13.98
CA GLU A 240 16.25 1.06 14.45
C GLU A 240 15.56 0.04 13.53
N ASP A 241 14.30 0.30 13.15
CA ASP A 241 13.54 -0.59 12.25
C ASP A 241 14.19 -0.64 10.87
N ARG A 242 14.67 0.50 10.34
CA ARG A 242 15.41 0.55 9.08
C ARG A 242 16.73 -0.22 9.17
N ALA A 243 17.51 -0.01 10.23
CA ALA A 243 18.77 -0.72 10.44
C ALA A 243 18.56 -2.23 10.60
N LYS A 244 17.41 -2.65 11.14
CA LYS A 244 17.03 -4.06 11.23
C LYS A 244 16.73 -4.64 9.84
N THR A 245 15.89 -3.98 9.03
CA THR A 245 15.59 -4.44 7.66
C THR A 245 16.86 -4.50 6.81
N GLU A 246 17.72 -3.48 6.86
CA GLU A 246 19.00 -3.46 6.13
C GLU A 246 19.92 -4.61 6.59
N ARG A 247 19.92 -4.98 7.88
CA ARG A 247 20.63 -6.16 8.38
C ARG A 247 20.05 -7.47 7.87
N GLU A 248 18.73 -7.62 7.86
CA GLU A 248 18.06 -8.83 7.36
C GLU A 248 18.30 -9.02 5.85
N GLU A 249 18.23 -7.95 5.06
CA GLU A 249 18.56 -7.97 3.64
C GLU A 249 20.03 -8.33 3.41
N TRP A 250 20.95 -7.75 4.19
CA TRP A 250 22.37 -8.07 4.09
C TRP A 250 22.65 -9.53 4.46
N GLN A 251 22.03 -10.05 5.52
CA GLN A 251 22.13 -11.47 5.88
C GLN A 251 21.63 -12.38 4.77
N LYS A 252 20.45 -12.09 4.21
CA LYS A 252 19.90 -12.86 3.09
C LYS A 252 20.83 -12.82 1.86
N ALA A 253 21.38 -11.65 1.54
CA ALA A 253 22.32 -11.50 0.44
C ALA A 253 23.62 -12.29 0.68
N THR A 254 24.11 -12.34 1.93
CA THR A 254 25.29 -13.16 2.28
C THR A 254 25.01 -14.66 2.18
N GLU A 255 23.84 -15.12 2.62
CA GLU A 255 23.43 -16.53 2.49
C GLU A 255 23.26 -16.93 1.02
N GLU A 256 22.63 -16.08 0.20
CA GLU A 256 22.49 -16.31 -1.24
C GLU A 256 23.86 -16.36 -1.94
N ALA A 257 24.79 -15.47 -1.56
CA ALA A 257 26.15 -15.46 -2.08
C ALA A 257 26.92 -16.73 -1.69
N GLU A 258 26.80 -17.20 -0.44
CA GLU A 258 27.41 -18.43 0.03
C GLU A 258 26.85 -19.66 -0.70
N GLN A 259 25.51 -19.73 -0.87
CA GLN A 259 24.87 -20.81 -1.62
C GLN A 259 25.32 -20.82 -3.08
N LYS A 260 25.45 -19.65 -3.71
CA LYS A 260 25.95 -19.52 -5.07
C LYS A 260 27.40 -20.00 -5.17
N ALA A 261 28.27 -19.56 -4.27
CA ALA A 261 29.67 -19.98 -4.24
C ALA A 261 29.80 -21.50 -4.05
N LYS A 262 28.95 -22.11 -3.19
CA LYS A 262 28.92 -23.57 -3.00
C LYS A 262 28.52 -24.32 -4.28
N ARG A 263 27.50 -23.84 -5.00
CA ARG A 263 27.08 -24.43 -6.28
C ARG A 263 28.16 -24.32 -7.36
N GLU A 264 28.83 -23.18 -7.44
CA GLU A 264 29.95 -22.97 -8.38
C GLU A 264 31.13 -23.88 -8.03
N ALA A 265 31.46 -24.05 -6.74
CA ALA A 265 32.51 -24.97 -6.30
C ALA A 265 32.19 -26.43 -6.63
N GLU A 266 30.94 -26.86 -6.46
CA GLU A 266 30.47 -28.20 -6.84
C GLU A 266 30.55 -28.43 -8.35
N GLN A 267 30.11 -27.46 -9.16
CA GLN A 267 30.23 -27.50 -10.61
C GLN A 267 31.69 -27.56 -11.08
N MET A 268 32.59 -26.80 -10.46
CA MET A 268 34.03 -26.87 -10.76
C MET A 268 34.62 -28.24 -10.37
N ALA A 269 34.23 -28.80 -9.23
CA ALA A 269 34.70 -30.11 -8.79
C ALA A 269 34.29 -31.23 -9.78
N ASP A 270 33.06 -31.18 -10.29
CA ASP A 270 32.59 -32.14 -11.30
C ASP A 270 33.30 -31.93 -12.65
N ALA A 271 33.53 -30.68 -13.07
CA ALA A 271 34.31 -30.39 -14.28
C ALA A 271 35.75 -30.91 -14.19
N VAL A 272 36.41 -30.74 -13.03
CA VAL A 272 37.76 -31.29 -12.78
C VAL A 272 37.73 -32.82 -12.82
N ARG A 273 36.70 -33.46 -12.26
CA ARG A 273 36.55 -34.92 -12.29
C ARG A 273 36.39 -35.45 -13.73
N GLU A 274 35.67 -34.74 -14.60
CA GLU A 274 35.53 -35.11 -16.02
C GLU A 274 36.86 -34.94 -16.77
N VAL A 275 37.57 -33.83 -16.58
CA VAL A 275 38.89 -33.61 -17.21
C VAL A 275 39.89 -34.70 -16.78
N ALA A 276 39.88 -35.11 -15.52
CA ALA A 276 40.75 -36.17 -15.00
C ALA A 276 40.48 -37.54 -15.65
N LYS A 277 39.26 -37.81 -16.15
CA LYS A 277 38.95 -39.06 -16.86
C LYS A 277 39.57 -39.12 -18.27
N HIS A 278 39.93 -37.99 -18.86
CA HIS A 278 40.33 -37.92 -20.28
C HIS A 278 41.78 -37.48 -20.49
N SER A 279 42.47 -37.06 -19.43
CA SER A 279 43.86 -36.60 -19.50
C SER A 279 44.84 -37.69 -19.07
N GLY A 280 45.93 -37.87 -19.83
CA GLY A 280 47.01 -38.79 -19.48
C GLY A 280 47.72 -38.33 -18.21
N LYS A 281 48.05 -39.28 -17.32
CA LYS A 281 48.55 -39.05 -15.95
C LYS A 281 49.71 -38.04 -15.83
N ALA A 282 50.55 -37.91 -16.86
CA ALA A 282 51.71 -37.02 -16.88
C ALA A 282 51.37 -35.53 -17.16
N GLU A 283 50.36 -35.23 -17.97
CA GLU A 283 49.97 -33.83 -18.24
C GLU A 283 49.19 -33.21 -17.07
N VAL A 284 48.55 -34.05 -16.26
CA VAL A 284 47.78 -33.63 -15.08
C VAL A 284 48.70 -33.06 -13.99
N GLU A 285 49.87 -33.67 -13.78
CA GLU A 285 50.80 -33.27 -12.72
C GLU A 285 51.46 -31.92 -13.02
N GLN A 286 51.83 -31.68 -14.28
CA GLN A 286 52.45 -30.43 -14.71
C GLN A 286 51.46 -29.25 -14.68
N ARG A 287 50.18 -29.50 -14.98
CA ARG A 287 49.12 -28.48 -14.82
C ARG A 287 48.81 -28.20 -13.36
N ALA A 288 48.82 -29.22 -12.49
CA ALA A 288 48.60 -29.03 -11.06
C ALA A 288 49.68 -28.13 -10.43
N GLU A 289 50.94 -28.27 -10.82
CA GLU A 289 52.01 -27.38 -10.37
C GLU A 289 51.79 -25.93 -10.83
N GLN A 290 51.48 -25.70 -12.12
CA GLN A 290 51.17 -24.35 -12.62
C GLN A 290 49.96 -23.70 -11.93
N ASP A 291 48.92 -24.47 -11.65
CA ASP A 291 47.72 -23.97 -10.97
C ASP A 291 48.02 -23.62 -9.50
N THR A 292 48.90 -24.37 -8.81
CA THR A 292 49.33 -24.01 -7.45
C THR A 292 50.15 -22.72 -7.43
N GLU A 293 51.04 -22.48 -8.41
CA GLU A 293 51.76 -21.21 -8.52
C GLU A 293 50.83 -20.05 -8.85
N ARG A 294 49.89 -20.23 -9.78
CA ARG A 294 48.87 -19.22 -10.11
C ARG A 294 48.03 -18.86 -8.88
N ARG A 295 47.61 -19.87 -8.10
CA ARG A 295 46.85 -19.65 -6.87
C ARG A 295 47.67 -18.89 -5.83
N LYS A 296 48.93 -19.26 -5.61
CA LYS A 296 49.84 -18.51 -4.71
C LYS A 296 50.00 -17.05 -5.15
N LYS A 297 50.11 -16.80 -6.46
CA LYS A 297 50.22 -15.44 -7.01
C LYS A 297 48.92 -14.63 -6.85
N GLN A 298 47.76 -15.27 -7.03
CA GLN A 298 46.46 -14.66 -6.78
C GLN A 298 46.25 -14.34 -5.30
N GLU A 299 46.58 -15.27 -4.39
CA GLU A 299 46.50 -15.06 -2.94
C GLU A 299 47.45 -13.93 -2.48
N ALA A 300 48.65 -13.84 -3.05
CA ALA A 300 49.58 -12.73 -2.77
C ALA A 300 49.02 -11.39 -3.24
N ALA A 301 48.49 -11.31 -4.47
CA ALA A 301 47.88 -10.09 -5.01
C ALA A 301 46.64 -9.66 -4.21
N GLN A 302 45.83 -10.62 -3.75
CA GLN A 302 44.67 -10.35 -2.92
C GLN A 302 45.07 -9.81 -1.54
N ARG A 303 46.10 -10.38 -0.90
CA ARG A 303 46.65 -9.84 0.37
C ARG A 303 47.20 -8.43 0.21
N GLU A 304 47.93 -8.16 -0.87
CA GLU A 304 48.45 -6.82 -1.17
C GLU A 304 47.32 -5.81 -1.37
N TRP A 305 46.25 -6.21 -2.07
CA TRP A 305 45.06 -5.38 -2.22
C TRP A 305 44.35 -5.10 -0.89
N GLU A 306 44.17 -6.11 -0.03
CA GLU A 306 43.57 -5.95 1.30
C GLU A 306 44.42 -5.05 2.21
N GLU A 307 45.75 -5.15 2.15
CA GLU A 307 46.67 -4.29 2.90
C GLU A 307 46.61 -2.84 2.42
N ASN A 308 46.56 -2.63 1.10
CA ASN A 308 46.33 -1.30 0.50
C ASN A 308 44.95 -0.72 0.88
N GLU A 309 43.91 -1.56 0.98
CA GLU A 309 42.59 -1.11 1.40
C GLU A 309 42.56 -0.72 2.88
N ARG A 310 43.20 -1.51 3.75
CA ARG A 310 43.35 -1.20 5.19
C ARG A 310 44.10 0.11 5.40
N THR A 311 45.26 0.27 4.77
CA THR A 311 46.06 1.50 4.87
C THR A 311 45.31 2.71 4.32
N SER A 312 44.52 2.55 3.26
CA SER A 312 43.64 3.59 2.72
C SER A 312 42.53 3.99 3.71
N LYS A 313 41.88 3.02 4.35
CA LYS A 313 40.83 3.25 5.38
C LYS A 313 41.42 3.97 6.60
N ASP A 314 42.59 3.56 7.06
CA ASP A 314 43.27 4.21 8.19
C ASP A 314 43.67 5.66 7.84
N ALA A 315 44.18 5.89 6.63
CA ALA A 315 44.47 7.23 6.14
C ALA A 315 43.20 8.10 6.05
N ALA A 316 42.07 7.53 5.60
CA ALA A 316 40.78 8.22 5.55
C ALA A 316 40.26 8.56 6.95
N MET A 317 40.33 7.64 7.92
CA MET A 317 39.97 7.91 9.31
C MET A 317 40.84 9.00 9.93
N HIS A 318 42.15 9.00 9.66
CA HIS A 318 43.04 10.06 10.14
C HIS A 318 42.66 11.42 9.55
N ARG A 319 42.36 11.51 8.25
CA ARG A 319 41.89 12.76 7.61
C ARG A 319 40.57 13.23 8.21
N ALA A 320 39.60 12.33 8.40
CA ALA A 320 38.31 12.67 9.01
C ALA A 320 38.48 13.18 10.46
N SER A 321 39.40 12.59 11.23
CA SER A 321 39.73 13.06 12.58
C SER A 321 40.33 14.47 12.57
N GLU A 322 41.27 14.75 11.66
CA GLU A 322 41.88 16.07 11.51
C GLU A 322 40.85 17.13 11.04
N GLU A 323 39.98 16.79 10.10
CA GLU A 323 38.88 17.66 9.69
C GLU A 323 37.91 17.96 10.84
N ALA A 324 37.58 16.97 11.67
CA ALA A 324 36.75 17.16 12.85
C ALA A 324 37.41 18.10 13.86
N LYS A 325 38.72 17.98 14.10
CA LYS A 325 39.48 18.91 14.96
C LYS A 325 39.46 20.34 14.41
N LEU A 326 39.66 20.50 13.10
CA LEU A 326 39.61 21.82 12.44
C LEU A 326 38.21 22.45 12.54
N ARG A 327 37.15 21.67 12.33
CA ARG A 327 35.76 22.13 12.50
C ARG A 327 35.48 22.57 13.94
N ALA A 328 35.89 21.77 14.92
CA ALA A 328 35.73 22.11 16.33
C ALA A 328 36.52 23.39 16.72
N LYS A 329 37.71 23.59 16.15
CA LYS A 329 38.48 24.83 16.34
C LYS A 329 37.76 26.04 15.73
N ALA A 330 37.26 25.92 14.50
CA ALA A 330 36.52 26.99 13.83
C ALA A 330 35.23 27.36 14.58
N GLU A 331 34.53 26.38 15.15
CA GLU A 331 33.33 26.60 15.97
C GLU A 331 33.65 27.34 17.28
N ARG A 332 34.77 26.99 17.95
CA ARG A 332 35.25 27.73 19.13
C ARG A 332 35.61 29.19 18.80
N GLU A 333 36.22 29.44 17.64
CA GLU A 333 36.52 30.80 17.19
C GLU A 333 35.25 31.59 16.86
N ARG A 334 34.24 30.97 16.25
CA ARG A 334 32.93 31.60 15.98
C ARG A 334 32.20 31.96 17.27
N THR A 335 32.03 31.00 18.17
CA THR A 335 31.37 31.23 19.48
C THR A 335 32.14 32.23 20.34
N GLY A 336 33.47 32.26 20.23
CA GLY A 336 34.31 33.28 20.87
C GLY A 336 34.09 34.68 20.31
N LYS A 337 33.94 34.83 18.98
CA LYS A 337 33.62 36.10 18.33
C LYS A 337 32.20 36.59 18.67
N GLU A 338 31.21 35.71 18.64
CA GLU A 338 29.83 36.03 19.02
C GLU A 338 29.74 36.55 20.46
N LYS A 339 30.49 35.95 21.39
CA LYS A 339 30.58 36.44 22.78
C LYS A 339 31.26 37.80 22.92
N ARG A 340 32.16 38.19 22.00
CA ARG A 340 32.78 39.53 22.00
C ARG A 340 31.83 40.58 21.45
N ILE A 341 31.14 40.26 20.35
CA ILE A 341 30.13 41.14 19.75
C ILE A 341 29.02 41.42 20.77
N SER A 342 28.49 40.40 21.43
CA SER A 342 27.43 40.59 22.43
C SER A 342 27.87 41.41 23.64
N LYS A 343 29.17 41.39 23.99
CA LYS A 343 29.72 42.24 25.06
C LYS A 343 29.86 43.70 24.60
N GLU A 344 30.40 43.95 23.41
CA GLU A 344 30.54 45.29 22.83
C GLU A 344 29.17 45.95 22.62
N GLU A 345 28.18 45.20 22.11
CA GLU A 345 26.80 45.69 21.95
C GLU A 345 26.15 46.06 23.31
N LEU A 346 26.43 45.29 24.36
CA LEU A 346 25.95 45.59 25.73
C LEU A 346 26.62 46.84 26.31
N GLU A 347 27.92 47.02 26.06
CA GLU A 347 28.66 48.23 26.46
C GLU A 347 28.16 49.46 25.69
N GLU A 348 27.90 49.34 24.39
CA GLU A 348 27.35 50.42 23.55
C GLU A 348 25.92 50.79 23.97
N ALA A 349 25.07 49.80 24.25
CA ALA A 349 23.72 50.03 24.77
C ALA A 349 23.75 50.74 26.13
N GLY A 350 24.69 50.37 27.02
CA GLY A 350 24.91 51.05 28.29
C GLY A 350 25.37 52.51 28.13
N HIS A 351 26.21 52.79 27.13
CA HIS A 351 26.63 54.16 26.80
C HIS A 351 25.48 55.01 26.26
N LYS A 352 24.66 54.48 25.34
CA LYS A 352 23.48 55.17 24.80
C LYS A 352 22.46 55.48 25.91
N ALA A 353 22.19 54.53 26.80
CA ALA A 353 21.27 54.74 27.91
C ALA A 353 21.75 55.87 28.85
N LYS A 354 23.05 55.92 29.17
CA LYS A 354 23.64 57.01 29.97
C LYS A 354 23.59 58.36 29.26
N GLU A 355 23.77 58.39 27.94
CA GLU A 355 23.69 59.62 27.16
C GLU A 355 22.26 60.17 27.10
N GLU A 356 21.27 59.29 26.91
CA GLU A 356 19.85 59.67 26.98
C GLU A 356 19.46 60.18 28.37
N GLU A 357 19.92 59.52 29.45
CA GLU A 357 19.71 60.00 30.82
C GLU A 357 20.32 61.39 31.02
N ARG A 358 21.51 61.65 30.46
CA ARG A 358 22.18 62.96 30.54
C ARG A 358 21.47 64.05 29.72
N LYS A 359 20.79 63.68 28.61
CA LYS A 359 19.97 64.61 27.81
C LYS A 359 18.63 64.91 28.49
N ALA A 360 18.12 63.99 29.30
CA ALA A 360 16.85 64.14 30.01
C ALA A 360 16.95 64.99 31.28
N ARG A 361 18.15 65.09 31.88
CA ARG A 361 18.46 66.02 32.97
C ARG A 361 18.87 67.38 32.41
#